data_AF-A0A8J3QD07-F1
#
_entry.id   AF-A0A8J3QD07-F1
#
_cell.length_a   1.000
_cell.length_b   1.000
_cell.length_c   1.000
_cell.angle_alpha   90.00
_cell.angle_beta   90.00
_cell.angle_gamma   90.00
#
_symmetry.space_group_name_H-M   'P 1'
#
loop_
_entity.id
_entity.type
_entity.pdbx_description
1 polymer ?
#
loop_
_entity_poly.entity_id
_entity_poly.type
_entity_poly.pdbx_seq_one_letter_code
_entity_poly.pdbx_strand_id
1 'polypeptide(L)'
;MWIALPPDGSKGRQLDVGTLGNGLPDLPPEWGKVEIPDDAAELDAEAEIVRKDLRREAKLARKRAIRGRWRSRFGLPPRIDDPEEPSLLLPLLVLGVALLVTLISLLLIAWPSLSRPSPDRIDPGPSVVRTS
;
A
#
# COMPACT_ATOMS: atom_id res chain seq x y z
N MET A 1 -8.95 -8.25 71.03
CA MET A 1 -7.54 -7.91 70.73
C MET A 1 -7.51 -7.32 69.32
N TRP A 2 -7.63 -6.00 69.23
CA TRP A 2 -7.57 -5.22 67.99
C TRP A 2 -6.17 -4.61 67.88
N ILE A 3 -5.44 -4.86 66.80
CA ILE A 3 -4.26 -4.11 66.39
C ILE A 3 -4.37 -4.00 64.86
N ALA A 4 -5.07 -2.96 64.40
CA ALA A 4 -4.49 -1.71 63.93
C ALA A 4 -3.91 -1.86 62.51
N LEU A 5 -4.82 -1.69 61.55
CA LEU A 5 -4.53 -1.36 60.16
C LEU A 5 -3.63 -0.11 60.12
N PRO A 6 -2.45 -0.13 59.48
CA PRO A 6 -1.70 1.09 59.26
C PRO A 6 -2.45 1.98 58.26
N PRO A 7 -2.78 3.23 58.60
CA PRO A 7 -3.19 4.23 57.62
C PRO A 7 -1.93 4.72 56.91
N ASP A 8 -1.43 3.96 55.94
CA ASP A 8 -0.45 4.48 55.00
C ASP A 8 -1.18 5.27 53.91
N GLY A 9 -1.46 6.53 54.26
CA GLY A 9 -1.63 7.59 53.28
C GLY A 9 -0.27 7.97 52.69
N SER A 10 0.26 7.18 51.76
CA SER A 10 1.32 7.64 50.87
C SER A 10 1.43 6.78 49.60
N LYS A 11 0.64 7.16 48.61
CA LYS A 11 1.19 7.79 47.41
C LYS A 11 -0.01 8.12 46.53
N GLY A 12 -0.42 9.39 46.61
CA GLY A 12 -1.07 10.01 45.48
C GLY A 12 -0.29 9.58 44.25
N ARG A 13 -1.01 8.99 43.28
CA ARG A 13 -0.46 8.78 41.94
C ARG A 13 0.03 10.14 41.50
N GLN A 14 1.33 10.29 41.63
CA GLN A 14 2.14 11.36 41.13
C GLN A 14 2.05 11.23 39.61
N LEU A 15 0.95 11.72 39.06
CA LEU A 15 0.86 12.18 37.68
C LEU A 15 1.23 13.66 37.74
N ASP A 16 2.47 13.91 38.17
CA ASP A 16 3.16 15.16 37.92
C ASP A 16 3.81 15.00 36.55
N VAL A 17 3.04 15.33 35.52
CA VAL A 17 3.52 15.90 34.28
C VAL A 17 2.38 16.83 33.89
N GLY A 18 2.65 18.14 33.92
CA GLY A 18 1.65 19.21 34.05
C GLY A 18 0.32 18.90 33.38
N THR A 19 -0.75 18.77 34.16
CA THR A 19 -2.10 18.57 33.64
C THR A 19 -2.96 19.63 34.29
N LEU A 20 -3.21 20.72 33.57
CA LEU A 20 -3.96 21.88 34.05
C LEU A 20 -5.45 21.56 34.19
N GLY A 21 -5.83 20.69 35.13
CA GLY A 21 -7.22 20.46 35.55
C GLY A 21 -8.23 19.98 34.48
N ASN A 22 -7.83 19.91 33.21
CA ASN A 22 -8.64 19.61 32.04
C ASN A 22 -8.24 18.28 31.37
N GLY A 23 -7.32 17.52 31.97
CA GLY A 23 -6.84 16.24 31.43
C GLY A 23 -5.94 16.36 30.21
N LEU A 24 -5.58 17.58 29.80
CA LEU A 24 -4.68 17.83 28.68
C LEU A 24 -3.26 18.04 29.22
N PRO A 25 -2.23 17.36 28.66
CA PRO A 25 -0.85 17.59 29.05
C PRO A 25 -0.49 19.06 28.80
N ASP A 26 0.27 19.64 29.72
CA ASP A 26 0.78 21.00 29.65
C ASP A 26 1.54 21.11 28.34
N LEU A 27 1.14 22.08 27.55
CA LEU A 27 1.82 22.37 26.30
C LEU A 27 3.23 22.85 26.67
N PRO A 28 4.28 22.37 25.98
CA PRO A 28 5.62 22.83 26.20
C PRO A 28 5.68 24.36 26.18
N PRO A 29 6.37 25.01 27.13
CA PRO A 29 6.37 26.46 27.25
C PRO A 29 6.89 27.17 25.98
N GLU A 30 7.67 26.48 25.14
CA GLU A 30 8.11 26.97 23.85
C GLU A 30 7.00 27.08 22.78
N TRP A 31 5.85 26.44 22.95
CA TRP A 31 4.73 26.49 21.99
C TRP A 31 3.87 27.75 22.12
N GLY A 32 4.05 28.52 23.20
CA GLY A 32 3.30 29.75 23.44
C GLY A 32 1.80 29.50 23.64
N LYS A 33 1.04 30.59 23.68
CA LYS A 33 -0.42 30.54 23.84
C LYS A 33 -1.05 29.95 22.58
N VAL A 34 -1.59 28.75 22.69
CA VAL A 34 -2.38 28.13 21.61
C VAL A 34 -3.73 28.85 21.54
N GLU A 35 -3.83 29.83 20.66
CA GLU A 35 -5.09 30.52 20.36
C GLU A 35 -5.89 29.63 19.41
N ILE A 36 -6.89 28.94 19.97
CA ILE A 36 -7.89 28.23 19.18
C ILE A 36 -8.83 29.32 18.65
N PRO A 37 -8.90 29.57 17.32
CA PRO A 37 -9.83 30.54 16.77
C PRO A 37 -11.27 30.14 17.09
N ASP A 38 -12.12 31.13 17.35
CA ASP A 38 -13.51 30.92 17.79
C ASP A 38 -14.38 30.23 16.72
N ASP A 39 -13.96 30.22 15.46
CA ASP A 39 -14.62 29.47 14.37
C ASP A 39 -13.69 28.38 13.79
N ALA A 40 -14.04 27.12 14.01
CA ALA A 40 -13.31 25.97 13.50
C ALA A 40 -13.31 25.89 11.96
N ALA A 41 -14.24 26.58 11.28
CA ALA A 41 -14.29 26.63 9.81
C ALA A 41 -13.12 27.42 9.20
N GLU A 42 -12.53 28.37 9.93
CA GLU A 42 -11.33 29.08 9.48
C GLU A 42 -10.12 28.14 9.34
N LEU A 43 -10.04 27.12 10.20
CA LEU A 43 -8.98 26.11 10.15
C LEU A 43 -9.20 25.04 9.06
N ASP A 44 -10.40 24.87 8.51
CA ASP A 44 -10.68 23.78 7.56
C ASP A 44 -10.03 24.03 6.20
N ALA A 45 -9.94 25.30 5.78
CA ALA A 45 -9.23 25.70 4.56
C ALA A 45 -7.72 25.43 4.66
N GLU A 46 -7.11 25.75 5.80
CA GLU A 46 -5.69 25.48 6.05
C GLU A 46 -5.42 23.98 6.25
N ALA A 47 -6.31 23.27 6.94
CA ALA A 47 -6.23 21.83 7.12
C ALA A 47 -6.35 21.07 5.79
N GLU A 48 -7.13 21.58 4.83
CA GLU A 48 -7.23 20.97 3.50
C GLU A 48 -5.90 21.02 2.74
N ILE A 49 -5.15 22.11 2.89
CA ILE A 49 -3.81 22.27 2.30
C ILE A 49 -2.85 21.23 2.91
N VAL A 50 -2.80 21.14 4.24
CA VAL A 50 -1.95 20.16 4.95
C VAL A 50 -2.32 18.71 4.56
N ARG A 51 -3.61 18.40 4.46
CA ARG A 51 -4.09 17.08 4.00
C ARG A 51 -3.65 16.77 2.57
N LYS A 52 -3.65 17.76 1.67
CA LYS A 52 -3.21 17.59 0.28
C LYS A 52 -1.71 17.31 0.20
N ASP A 53 -0.89 18.01 0.98
CA ASP A 53 0.56 17.84 0.98
C ASP A 53 0.97 16.51 1.62
N LEU A 54 0.40 16.15 2.77
CA LEU A 54 0.64 14.84 3.37
C LEU A 54 0.19 13.68 2.47
N ARG A 55 -0.91 13.84 1.72
CA ARG A 55 -1.34 12.85 0.73
C ARG A 55 -0.35 12.72 -0.43
N ARG A 56 0.29 13.81 -0.86
CA ARG A 56 1.32 13.78 -1.91
C ARG A 56 2.57 13.06 -1.40
N GLU A 57 3.03 13.39 -0.20
CA GLU A 57 4.18 12.74 0.43
C GLU A 57 3.93 11.24 0.68
N ALA A 58 2.76 10.89 1.22
CA ALA A 58 2.38 9.50 1.45
C ALA A 58 2.32 8.69 0.15
N LYS A 59 1.84 9.29 -0.96
CA LYS A 59 1.87 8.64 -2.28
C LYS A 59 3.29 8.39 -2.76
N LEU A 60 4.20 9.34 -2.58
CA LEU A 60 5.61 9.18 -2.95
C LEU A 60 6.30 8.13 -2.08
N ALA A 61 6.07 8.14 -0.76
CA ALA A 61 6.59 7.14 0.17
C ALA A 61 6.09 5.73 -0.17
N ARG A 62 4.80 5.57 -0.47
CA ARG A 62 4.23 4.28 -0.94
C ARG A 62 4.88 3.81 -2.22
N LYS A 63 5.04 4.69 -3.22
CA LYS A 63 5.72 4.34 -4.48
C LYS A 63 7.17 3.90 -4.25
N ARG A 64 7.92 4.59 -3.40
CA ARG A 64 9.31 4.21 -3.04
C ARG A 64 9.35 2.86 -2.31
N ALA A 65 8.44 2.63 -1.37
CA ALA A 65 8.35 1.36 -0.63
C ALA A 65 7.98 0.18 -1.54
N ILE A 66 7.04 0.36 -2.47
CA ILE A 66 6.69 -0.66 -3.46
C ILE A 66 7.86 -0.92 -4.40
N ARG A 67 8.52 0.14 -4.89
CA ARG A 67 9.70 0.02 -5.77
C ARG A 67 10.86 -0.68 -5.06
N GLY A 68 11.14 -0.37 -3.80
CA GLY A 68 12.16 -1.05 -3.00
C GLY A 68 11.86 -2.54 -2.81
N ARG A 69 10.60 -2.88 -2.49
CA ARG A 69 10.14 -4.28 -2.40
C ARG A 69 10.19 -5.03 -3.72
N TRP A 70 9.81 -4.38 -4.82
CA TRP A 70 9.94 -4.96 -6.16
C TRP A 70 11.41 -5.16 -6.50
N ARG A 71 12.30 -4.20 -6.20
CA ARG A 71 13.74 -4.35 -6.47
C ARG A 71 14.36 -5.52 -5.72
N SER A 72 14.03 -5.72 -4.44
CA SER A 72 14.51 -6.87 -3.68
C SER A 72 13.91 -8.20 -4.18
N ARG A 73 12.63 -8.19 -4.58
CA ARG A 73 11.96 -9.38 -5.14
C ARG A 73 12.51 -9.78 -6.51
N PHE A 74 12.88 -8.80 -7.35
CA PHE A 74 13.36 -9.03 -8.70
C PHE A 74 14.89 -9.10 -8.80
N GLY A 75 15.61 -9.08 -7.66
CA GLY A 75 17.07 -9.23 -7.64
C GLY A 75 17.80 -8.16 -8.44
N LEU A 76 17.21 -6.97 -8.59
CA LEU A 76 17.79 -5.89 -9.39
C LEU A 76 19.01 -5.32 -8.64
N PRO A 77 20.21 -5.34 -9.23
CA PRO A 77 21.42 -4.91 -8.54
C PRO A 77 21.31 -3.45 -8.06
N PRO A 78 21.85 -3.14 -6.87
CA PRO A 78 21.68 -1.84 -6.22
C PRO A 78 22.55 -0.73 -6.84
N ARG A 79 23.42 -1.03 -7.81
CA ARG A 79 24.46 -0.12 -8.30
C ARG A 79 24.37 -0.03 -9.83
N ILE A 80 23.78 1.06 -10.31
CA ILE A 80 23.58 1.34 -11.75
C ILE A 80 24.62 2.38 -12.25
N ASP A 81 25.49 2.89 -11.36
CA ASP A 81 26.38 4.02 -11.65
C ASP A 81 27.88 3.66 -11.76
N ASP A 82 28.24 2.38 -11.98
CA ASP A 82 29.61 2.02 -12.32
C ASP A 82 29.73 1.83 -13.85
N PRO A 83 30.40 2.75 -14.57
CA PRO A 83 30.53 2.72 -16.04
C PRO A 83 31.40 1.58 -16.59
N GLU A 84 32.07 0.83 -15.70
CA GLU A 84 33.03 -0.23 -16.03
C GLU A 84 32.43 -1.65 -15.90
N GLU A 85 31.19 -1.80 -15.40
CA GLU A 85 30.55 -3.11 -15.29
C GLU A 85 29.63 -3.38 -16.50
N PRO A 86 29.74 -4.54 -17.17
CA PRO A 86 29.02 -4.84 -18.40
C PRO A 86 27.51 -4.70 -18.17
N SER A 87 26.95 -3.67 -18.78
CA SER A 87 25.56 -3.21 -18.74
C SER A 87 24.52 -4.32 -18.65
N LEU A 88 24.24 -4.84 -17.45
CA LEU A 88 23.18 -5.83 -17.18
C LEU A 88 21.77 -5.30 -17.51
N LEU A 89 21.64 -3.98 -17.64
CA LEU A 89 20.45 -3.33 -18.18
C LEU A 89 20.15 -3.76 -19.61
N LEU A 90 21.18 -3.92 -20.44
CA LEU A 90 21.02 -4.30 -21.84
C LEU A 90 20.46 -5.72 -22.01
N PRO A 91 21.04 -6.80 -21.44
CA PRO A 91 20.49 -8.14 -21.54
C PRO A 91 19.15 -8.25 -20.81
N LEU A 92 18.92 -7.52 -19.71
CA LEU A 92 17.62 -7.52 -19.03
C LEU A 92 16.53 -6.86 -19.88
N LEU A 93 16.86 -5.77 -20.58
CA LEU A 93 15.94 -5.11 -21.51
C LEU A 93 15.65 -6.01 -22.71
N VAL A 94 16.68 -6.65 -23.28
CA VAL A 94 16.51 -7.63 -24.36
C VAL A 94 15.65 -8.80 -23.92
N LEU A 95 15.91 -9.38 -22.73
CA LEU A 95 15.11 -10.46 -22.17
C LEU A 95 13.66 -10.01 -21.94
N GLY A 96 13.44 -8.82 -21.38
CA GLY A 96 12.13 -8.26 -21.16
C GLY A 96 11.34 -8.04 -22.45
N VAL A 97 11.99 -7.47 -23.48
CA VAL A 97 11.38 -7.27 -24.80
C VAL A 97 11.06 -8.60 -25.47
N ALA A 98 12.00 -9.55 -25.46
CA ALA A 98 11.78 -10.89 -26.02
C ALA A 98 10.60 -11.59 -25.34
N LEU A 99 10.50 -11.49 -24.01
CA LEU A 99 9.41 -12.07 -23.24
C LEU A 99 8.07 -11.37 -23.53
N LEU A 100 8.07 -10.04 -23.71
CA LEU A 100 6.88 -9.29 -24.10
C LEU A 100 6.38 -9.70 -25.50
N VAL A 101 7.28 -9.78 -26.48
CA VAL A 101 6.95 -10.24 -27.84
C VAL A 101 6.40 -11.66 -27.81
N THR A 102 7.01 -12.53 -27.00
CA THR A 102 6.57 -13.93 -26.83
C THR A 102 5.18 -14.00 -26.23
N LEU A 103 4.91 -13.22 -25.17
CA LEU A 103 3.60 -13.16 -24.52
C LEU A 103 2.54 -12.60 -25.47
N ILE A 104 2.85 -11.54 -26.22
CA ILE A 104 1.93 -10.95 -27.21
C ILE A 104 1.60 -11.97 -28.29
N SER A 105 2.62 -12.65 -28.84
CA SER A 105 2.42 -13.68 -29.86
C SER A 105 1.57 -14.84 -29.31
N LEU A 106 1.86 -15.29 -28.09
CA LEU A 106 1.08 -16.32 -27.41
C LEU A 106 -0.37 -15.85 -27.17
N LEU A 107 -0.59 -14.59 -26.79
CA LEU A 107 -1.92 -14.04 -26.54
C LEU A 107 -2.74 -13.94 -27.83
N LEU A 108 -2.11 -13.51 -28.92
CA LEU A 108 -2.70 -13.48 -30.27
C LEU A 108 -3.09 -14.87 -30.76
N ILE A 109 -2.37 -15.93 -30.36
CA ILE A 109 -2.68 -17.33 -30.68
C ILE A 109 -3.68 -17.96 -29.69
N ALA A 110 -3.61 -17.61 -28.41
CA ALA A 110 -4.45 -18.17 -27.37
C ALA A 110 -5.91 -17.71 -27.50
N TRP A 111 -6.14 -16.51 -28.04
CA TRP A 111 -7.50 -16.01 -28.28
C TRP A 111 -8.28 -16.80 -29.36
N PRO A 112 -7.73 -17.10 -30.56
CA PRO A 112 -8.43 -17.89 -31.57
C PRO A 112 -8.57 -19.37 -31.20
N SER A 113 -7.72 -19.92 -30.32
CA SER A 113 -7.88 -21.30 -29.86
C SER A 113 -9.06 -21.47 -28.91
N LEU A 114 -9.38 -20.47 -28.08
CA LEU A 114 -10.64 -20.43 -27.31
C LEU A 114 -11.87 -20.15 -28.18
N SER A 115 -11.68 -19.51 -29.34
CA SER A 115 -12.78 -19.10 -30.22
C SER A 115 -13.11 -20.14 -31.30
N ARG A 116 -12.51 -21.34 -31.30
CA ARG A 116 -12.92 -22.43 -32.20
C ARG A 116 -14.21 -23.06 -31.67
N PRO A 117 -15.38 -22.83 -32.30
CA PRO A 117 -16.53 -23.69 -32.06
C PRO A 117 -16.15 -25.06 -32.60
N SER A 118 -16.28 -26.10 -31.79
CA SER A 118 -16.15 -27.49 -32.24
C SER A 118 -17.11 -27.73 -33.43
N PRO A 119 -16.61 -27.96 -34.66
CA PRO A 119 -17.44 -28.37 -35.77
C PRO A 119 -17.33 -29.89 -35.84
N ASP A 120 -17.89 -30.58 -34.85
CA ASP A 120 -18.19 -32.01 -35.00
C ASP A 120 -19.26 -32.45 -33.99
N ARG A 121 -20.38 -31.72 -33.98
CA ARG A 121 -21.64 -32.38 -33.72
C ARG A 121 -22.01 -33.10 -35.01
N ILE A 122 -21.52 -34.32 -35.15
CA ILE A 122 -22.10 -35.31 -36.07
C ILE A 122 -23.58 -35.37 -35.71
N ASP A 123 -24.42 -34.87 -36.60
CA ASP A 123 -25.85 -35.05 -36.55
C ASP A 123 -26.11 -36.48 -37.05
N PRO A 124 -26.45 -37.46 -36.19
CA PRO A 124 -26.89 -38.74 -36.70
C PRO A 124 -28.21 -38.48 -37.44
N GLY A 125 -28.15 -38.51 -38.77
CA GLY A 125 -29.31 -38.44 -39.64
C GLY A 125 -30.44 -39.36 -39.15
N PRO A 126 -31.69 -39.02 -39.48
CA PRO A 126 -32.89 -39.49 -38.78
C PRO A 126 -32.92 -41.01 -38.64
N SER A 127 -33.25 -41.47 -37.42
CA SER A 127 -33.43 -42.88 -37.12
C SER A 127 -34.52 -43.46 -38.03
N VAL A 128 -34.10 -44.28 -39.00
CA VAL A 128 -35.01 -45.09 -39.80
C VAL A 128 -35.64 -46.13 -38.86
N VAL A 129 -36.82 -45.81 -38.35
CA VAL A 129 -37.70 -46.77 -37.67
C VAL A 129 -38.14 -47.78 -38.71
N ARG A 130 -37.56 -48.98 -38.70
CA ARG A 130 -38.04 -50.12 -39.47
C ARG A 130 -39.03 -50.88 -38.60
N THR A 131 -40.32 -50.63 -38.83
CA THR A 131 -41.40 -51.48 -38.34
C THR A 131 -41.51 -52.72 -39.23
N SER A 132 -41.36 -53.90 -38.65
CA SER A 132 -41.87 -55.18 -39.19
C SER A 132 -41.79 -56.24 -38.11
#